data_AF-A0A233VX26-F1
#
_entry.id   AF-A0A233VX26-F1
#
_cell.length_a   1.000
_cell.length_b   1.000
_cell.length_c   1.000
_cell.angle_alpha   90.00
_cell.angle_beta   90.00
_cell.angle_gamma   90.00
#
_symmetry.space_group_name_H-M   'P 1'
#
loop_
_entity.id
_entity.type
_entity.pdbx_description
1 polymer ?
#
loop_
_entity_poly.entity_id
_entity_poly.type
_entity_poly.pdbx_seq_one_letter_code
_entity_poly.pdbx_strand_id
1 'polypeptide(L)'
;MVEDLDKYDRKKYLAPISVINLKKTPGKAKSNNSEIDKFAKEDREYIKNQVEIYNPDLIICGGTGDMFIKNILDLDSESWTYVSKYLRYLIYNDKLIVDTYHPACRKRKKDLFENIVLPIREILNNK
;
A
#
# COMPACT_ATOMS: atom_id res chain seq x y z
N MET A 1 4.96 2.26 25.20
CA MET A 1 5.28 3.49 24.45
C MET A 1 5.94 3.08 23.16
N VAL A 2 5.72 3.79 22.05
CA VAL A 2 6.50 3.54 20.83
C VAL A 2 7.87 4.17 21.05
N GLU A 3 8.93 3.37 21.05
CA GLU A 3 10.30 3.85 21.20
C GLU A 3 10.68 4.76 20.03
N ASP A 4 11.45 5.81 20.31
CA ASP A 4 11.99 6.67 19.26
C ASP A 4 13.13 5.92 18.55
N LEU A 5 13.01 5.82 17.23
CA LEU A 5 14.03 5.20 16.39
C LEU A 5 15.17 6.18 16.14
N ASP A 6 16.40 5.73 16.38
CA ASP A 6 17.58 6.50 16.06
C ASP A 6 17.87 6.48 14.53
N LYS A 7 19.00 7.06 14.11
CA LYS A 7 19.38 7.08 12.69
C LYS A 7 19.74 5.68 12.17
N TYR A 8 20.32 4.83 13.00
CA TYR A 8 20.73 3.48 12.65
C TYR A 8 19.50 2.58 12.46
N ASP A 9 18.58 2.61 13.41
CA ASP A 9 17.32 1.88 13.37
C ASP A 9 16.49 2.27 12.15
N ARG A 10 16.36 3.58 11.86
CA ARG A 10 15.65 4.03 10.66
C ARG A 10 16.24 3.44 9.39
N LYS A 11 17.57 3.44 9.23
CA LYS A 11 18.20 2.82 8.06
C LYS A 11 17.92 1.33 7.99
N LYS A 12 18.05 0.63 9.12
CA LYS A 12 17.79 -0.81 9.22
C LYS A 12 16.36 -1.17 8.82
N TYR A 13 15.36 -0.47 9.37
CA TYR A 13 13.94 -0.79 9.13
C TYR A 13 13.40 -0.27 7.80
N LEU A 14 14.00 0.77 7.22
CA LEU A 14 13.60 1.30 5.90
C LEU A 14 14.30 0.59 4.74
N ALA A 15 15.46 -0.02 4.95
CA ALA A 15 16.22 -0.70 3.90
C ALA A 15 15.42 -1.72 3.07
N PRO A 16 14.53 -2.57 3.65
CA PRO A 16 13.76 -3.53 2.85
C PRO A 16 12.51 -2.93 2.19
N ILE A 17 12.29 -1.61 2.29
CA ILE A 17 11.06 -0.96 1.84
C ILE A 17 11.33 -0.20 0.53
N SER A 18 10.50 -0.49 -0.49
CA SER A 18 10.45 0.28 -1.73
C SER A 18 9.17 1.09 -1.81
N VAL A 19 9.25 2.29 -2.41
CA VAL A 19 8.09 3.18 -2.59
C VAL A 19 7.83 3.36 -4.09
N ILE A 20 6.64 2.97 -4.53
CA ILE A 20 6.18 3.12 -5.90
C ILE A 20 4.97 4.05 -5.90
N ASN A 21 5.07 5.15 -6.64
CA ASN A 21 3.91 5.98 -6.96
C ASN A 21 3.24 5.48 -8.24
N LEU A 22 1.90 5.47 -8.28
CA LEU A 22 1.14 5.20 -9.51
C LEU A 22 1.24 6.36 -10.51
N LYS A 23 1.32 7.59 -10.02
CA LYS A 23 1.64 8.80 -10.80
C LYS A 23 3.09 9.19 -10.53
N LYS A 24 3.94 9.23 -11.57
CA LYS A 24 5.37 9.57 -11.43
C LYS A 24 5.67 11.06 -11.46
N THR A 25 4.71 11.88 -11.90
CA THR A 25 4.87 13.33 -11.98
C THR A 25 4.51 14.01 -10.65
N PRO A 26 5.16 15.14 -10.32
CA PRO A 26 4.86 15.87 -9.09
C PRO A 26 3.38 16.24 -8.97
N GLY A 27 2.86 16.17 -7.74
CA GLY A 27 1.51 16.57 -7.39
C GLY A 27 1.44 17.94 -6.72
N LYS A 28 0.21 18.40 -6.49
CA LYS A 28 -0.10 19.46 -5.53
C LYS A 28 -0.50 18.84 -4.19
N ALA A 29 -0.87 19.64 -3.20
CA ALA A 29 -1.32 19.17 -1.88
C ALA A 29 -2.56 18.25 -1.90
N LYS A 30 -3.29 18.19 -3.03
CA LYS A 30 -4.43 17.31 -3.24
C LYS A 30 -4.17 16.42 -4.45
N SER A 31 -4.51 15.15 -4.30
CA SER A 31 -4.49 14.16 -5.37
C SER A 31 -5.82 14.18 -6.13
N ASN A 32 -5.76 14.00 -7.46
CA ASN A 32 -6.94 13.77 -8.28
C ASN A 32 -6.99 12.29 -8.68
N ASN A 33 -8.03 11.59 -8.22
CA ASN A 33 -8.19 10.16 -8.46
C ASN A 33 -8.30 9.80 -9.94
N SER A 34 -8.94 10.62 -10.78
CA SER A 34 -9.03 10.34 -12.21
C SER A 34 -7.68 10.51 -12.92
N GLU A 35 -6.88 11.47 -12.45
CA GLU A 35 -5.52 11.66 -12.95
C GLU A 35 -4.61 10.49 -12.55
N ILE A 36 -4.69 10.03 -11.30
CA ILE A 36 -3.91 8.88 -10.83
C ILE A 36 -4.31 7.62 -11.59
N ASP A 37 -5.61 7.36 -11.77
CA ASP A 37 -6.11 6.21 -12.52
C ASP A 37 -5.63 6.24 -13.98
N LYS A 38 -5.63 7.44 -14.60
CA LYS A 38 -5.07 7.62 -15.95
C LYS A 38 -3.58 7.24 -16.00
N PHE A 39 -2.75 7.78 -15.11
CA PHE A 39 -1.32 7.41 -15.07
C PHE A 39 -1.10 5.94 -14.76
N ALA A 40 -1.89 5.36 -13.85
CA ALA A 40 -1.80 3.93 -13.53
C ALA A 40 -2.08 3.04 -14.75
N LYS A 41 -2.98 3.47 -15.65
CA LYS A 41 -3.26 2.79 -16.93
C LYS A 41 -2.17 2.99 -17.97
N GLU A 42 -1.73 4.24 -18.15
CA GLU A 42 -0.71 4.61 -19.16
C GLU A 42 0.65 3.99 -18.83
N ASP A 43 1.04 3.98 -17.55
CA ASP A 43 2.34 3.47 -17.08
C ASP A 43 2.26 2.01 -16.58
N ARG A 44 1.16 1.30 -16.84
CA ARG A 44 0.87 0.00 -16.19
C ARG A 44 1.99 -1.02 -16.35
N GLU A 45 2.60 -1.12 -17.52
CA GLU A 45 3.65 -2.11 -17.80
C GLU A 45 4.94 -1.77 -17.04
N TYR A 46 5.27 -0.47 -16.91
CA TYR A 46 6.39 -0.05 -16.07
C TYR A 46 6.14 -0.35 -14.60
N ILE A 47 4.92 -0.13 -14.11
CA ILE A 47 4.55 -0.41 -12.72
C ILE A 47 4.60 -1.93 -12.45
N LYS A 48 4.07 -2.76 -13.37
CA LYS A 48 4.19 -4.23 -13.29
C LYS A 48 5.65 -4.66 -13.19
N ASN A 49 6.52 -4.15 -14.07
CA ASN A 49 7.95 -4.44 -14.04
C ASN A 49 8.59 -4.03 -12.72
N GLN A 50 8.20 -2.90 -12.12
CA GLN A 50 8.70 -2.52 -10.79
C GLN A 50 8.28 -3.52 -9.72
N VAL A 51 7.00 -3.93 -9.69
CA VAL A 51 6.50 -4.94 -8.73
C VAL A 51 7.22 -6.27 -8.90
N GLU A 52 7.49 -6.68 -10.13
CA GLU A 52 8.24 -7.90 -10.44
C GLU A 52 9.69 -7.82 -9.98
N ILE A 53 10.40 -6.74 -10.31
CA ILE A 53 11.81 -6.53 -9.93
C ILE A 53 11.99 -6.50 -8.40
N TYR A 54 11.11 -5.79 -7.69
CA TYR A 54 11.19 -5.70 -6.23
C TYR A 54 10.67 -6.96 -5.52
N ASN A 55 9.83 -7.75 -6.20
CA ASN A 55 9.24 -8.99 -5.69
C ASN A 55 8.77 -8.92 -4.23
N PRO A 56 7.91 -7.96 -3.84
CA PRO A 56 7.59 -7.73 -2.43
C PRO A 56 6.76 -8.88 -1.82
N ASP A 57 6.93 -9.15 -0.53
CA ASP A 57 6.04 -10.05 0.23
C ASP A 57 4.73 -9.35 0.64
N LEU A 58 4.80 -8.04 0.83
CA LEU A 58 3.71 -7.17 1.28
C LEU A 58 3.66 -5.89 0.42
N ILE A 59 2.49 -5.59 -0.14
CA ILE A 59 2.19 -4.34 -0.84
C ILE A 59 1.18 -3.55 -0.01
N ILE A 60 1.50 -2.29 0.30
CA ILE A 60 0.62 -1.39 1.07
C ILE A 60 0.17 -0.24 0.17
N CYS A 61 -1.12 -0.20 -0.16
CA CYS A 61 -1.76 0.89 -0.89
C CYS A 61 -2.34 1.93 0.07
N GLY A 62 -2.04 3.20 -0.19
CA GLY A 62 -2.50 4.35 0.61
C GLY A 62 -3.74 5.03 0.03
N GLY A 63 -4.83 4.29 -0.13
CA GLY A 63 -6.11 4.79 -0.64
C GLY A 63 -6.21 4.70 -2.16
N THR A 64 -5.38 3.84 -2.76
CA THR A 64 -5.27 3.62 -4.20
C THR A 64 -5.34 2.13 -4.56
N GLY A 65 -5.75 1.27 -3.63
CA GLY A 65 -5.80 -0.17 -3.82
C GLY A 65 -6.63 -0.57 -5.04
N ASP A 66 -7.83 -0.02 -5.19
CA ASP A 66 -8.70 -0.36 -6.34
C ASP A 66 -8.04 -0.04 -7.68
N MET A 67 -7.35 1.11 -7.78
CA MET A 67 -6.62 1.49 -9.00
C MET A 67 -5.46 0.55 -9.26
N PHE A 68 -4.75 0.11 -8.21
CA PHE A 68 -3.64 -0.81 -8.33
C PHE A 68 -4.12 -2.18 -8.81
N ILE A 69 -5.09 -2.80 -8.13
CA ILE A 69 -5.53 -4.15 -8.47
C ILE A 69 -6.20 -4.19 -9.84
N LYS A 70 -6.96 -3.15 -10.20
CA LYS A 70 -7.62 -3.06 -11.50
C LYS A 70 -6.64 -2.85 -12.64
N ASN A 71 -5.79 -1.83 -12.55
CA ASN A 71 -4.97 -1.42 -13.69
C ASN A 71 -3.67 -2.23 -13.81
N ILE A 72 -3.16 -2.78 -12.69
CA ILE A 72 -1.86 -3.48 -12.64
C ILE A 72 -2.04 -5.00 -12.57
N LEU A 73 -3.02 -5.49 -11.79
CA LEU A 73 -3.22 -6.93 -11.60
C LEU A 73 -4.39 -7.52 -12.40
N ASP A 74 -5.17 -6.67 -13.08
CA ASP A 74 -6.38 -7.04 -13.83
C ASP A 74 -7.42 -7.77 -12.96
N LEU A 75 -7.63 -7.26 -11.74
CA LEU A 75 -8.59 -7.78 -10.76
C LEU A 75 -9.73 -6.80 -10.49
N ASP A 76 -10.90 -7.33 -10.15
CA ASP A 76 -12.06 -6.52 -9.75
C ASP A 76 -12.05 -6.13 -8.27
N SER A 77 -12.73 -5.05 -7.93
CA SER A 77 -12.87 -4.55 -6.54
C SER A 77 -13.57 -5.51 -5.59
N GLU A 78 -14.27 -6.51 -6.11
CA GLU A 78 -14.88 -7.58 -5.32
C GLU A 78 -13.83 -8.56 -4.74
N SER A 79 -12.59 -8.51 -5.24
CA SER A 79 -11.47 -9.34 -4.76
C SER A 79 -11.02 -9.00 -3.33
N TRP A 80 -11.48 -7.89 -2.76
CA TRP A 80 -11.08 -7.46 -1.43
C TRP A 80 -11.80 -8.22 -0.31
N THR A 81 -11.03 -8.69 0.68
CA THR A 81 -11.54 -9.06 2.00
C THR A 81 -11.48 -7.85 2.94
N TYR A 82 -12.61 -7.49 3.52
CA TYR A 82 -12.73 -6.33 4.40
C TYR A 82 -12.47 -6.71 5.86
N VAL A 83 -11.49 -6.05 6.49
CA VAL A 83 -11.22 -6.18 7.93
C VAL A 83 -11.97 -5.11 8.70
N SER A 84 -11.98 -3.89 8.16
CA SER A 84 -12.70 -2.75 8.72
C SER A 84 -12.91 -1.69 7.64
N LYS A 85 -13.55 -0.57 8.01
CA LYS A 85 -13.61 0.63 7.14
C LYS A 85 -12.24 1.27 6.84
N TYR A 86 -11.15 0.83 7.49
CA TYR A 86 -9.81 1.40 7.34
C TYR A 86 -8.81 0.45 6.69
N LEU A 87 -9.16 -0.84 6.59
CA LEU A 87 -8.26 -1.87 6.12
C LEU A 87 -9.05 -2.95 5.38
N ARG A 88 -8.58 -3.23 4.17
CA ARG A 88 -8.97 -4.40 3.37
C ARG A 88 -7.72 -5.03 2.80
N TYR A 89 -7.78 -6.31 2.49
CA TYR A 89 -6.65 -7.05 1.95
C TYR A 89 -7.07 -8.10 0.93
N LEU A 90 -6.11 -8.59 0.16
CA LEU A 90 -6.23 -9.80 -0.63
C LEU A 90 -4.87 -10.50 -0.68
N ILE A 91 -4.88 -11.79 -0.99
CA ILE A 91 -3.66 -12.57 -1.24
C ILE A 91 -3.62 -12.85 -2.73
N TYR A 92 -2.53 -12.47 -3.39
CA TYR A 92 -2.33 -12.67 -4.83
C TYR A 92 -0.92 -13.16 -5.10
N ASN A 93 -0.77 -14.32 -5.74
CA ASN A 93 0.52 -14.97 -6.01
C ASN A 93 1.42 -15.04 -4.77
N ASP A 94 0.86 -15.47 -3.63
CA ASP A 94 1.55 -15.55 -2.34
C ASP A 94 2.03 -14.19 -1.77
N LYS A 95 1.51 -13.07 -2.28
CA LYS A 95 1.78 -11.72 -1.77
C LYS A 95 0.58 -11.19 -1.02
N LEU A 96 0.82 -10.59 0.15
CA LEU A 96 -0.23 -9.86 0.86
C LEU A 96 -0.34 -8.46 0.27
N ILE A 97 -1.53 -8.09 -0.19
CA ILE A 97 -1.83 -6.75 -0.68
C ILE A 97 -2.86 -6.15 0.23
N VAL A 98 -2.58 -4.97 0.79
CA VAL A 98 -3.50 -4.26 1.68
C VAL A 98 -3.78 -2.87 1.13
N ASP A 99 -5.00 -2.39 1.36
CA ASP A 99 -5.36 -0.99 1.10
C ASP A 99 -5.87 -0.34 2.38
N THR A 100 -5.31 0.83 2.67
CA THR A 100 -5.63 1.63 3.85
C THR A 100 -5.74 3.11 3.49
N TYR A 101 -6.07 3.98 4.43
CA TYR A 101 -6.13 5.41 4.16
C TYR A 101 -4.76 5.99 3.77
N HIS A 102 -4.79 7.08 3.00
CA HIS A 102 -3.57 7.76 2.57
C HIS A 102 -2.70 8.20 3.77
N PRO A 103 -1.36 8.04 3.74
CA PRO A 103 -0.48 8.40 4.87
C PRO A 103 -0.60 9.85 5.35
N ALA A 104 -0.99 10.77 4.47
CA ALA A 104 -1.25 12.18 4.82
C ALA A 104 -2.55 12.41 5.62
N CYS A 105 -3.41 11.39 5.77
CA CYS A 105 -4.57 11.48 6.65
C CYS A 105 -4.10 11.63 8.10
N ARG A 106 -4.51 12.71 8.75
CA ARG A 106 -4.19 12.98 10.16
C ARG A 106 -5.00 12.02 11.06
N LYS A 107 -4.43 10.85 11.34
CA LYS A 107 -4.95 9.86 12.30
C LYS A 107 -4.07 9.83 13.55
N ARG A 108 -4.63 9.44 14.69
CA ARG A 108 -3.82 9.26 15.91
C ARG A 108 -2.92 8.05 15.71
N LYS A 109 -1.69 8.10 16.25
CA LYS A 109 -0.74 6.96 16.19
C LYS A 109 -1.35 5.66 16.72
N LYS A 110 -2.14 5.76 17.79
CA LYS A 110 -2.90 4.63 18.36
C LYS A 110 -3.85 4.01 17.34
N ASP A 111 -4.62 4.83 16.62
CA ASP A 111 -5.57 4.34 15.63
C ASP A 111 -4.85 3.65 14.45
N LEU A 112 -3.70 4.18 14.00
CA LEU A 112 -2.87 3.52 12.99
C LEU A 112 -2.40 2.16 13.46
N PHE A 113 -1.86 2.08 14.68
CA PHE A 113 -1.33 0.83 15.21
C PHE A 113 -2.43 -0.22 15.40
N GLU A 114 -3.54 0.15 16.04
CA GLU A 114 -4.63 -0.77 16.37
C GLU A 114 -5.46 -1.20 15.16
N ASN A 115 -5.73 -0.29 14.21
CA ASN A 115 -6.61 -0.61 13.09
C ASN A 115 -5.88 -1.10 11.84
N ILE A 116 -4.57 -0.83 11.71
CA ILE A 116 -3.79 -1.16 10.51
C ILE A 116 -2.67 -2.14 10.84
N VAL A 117 -1.77 -1.79 11.77
CA VAL A 117 -0.56 -2.57 12.02
C VAL A 117 -0.87 -3.92 12.68
N LEU A 118 -1.67 -3.94 13.75
CA LEU A 118 -2.04 -5.18 14.43
C LEU A 118 -2.80 -6.15 13.51
N PRO A 119 -3.82 -5.73 12.75
CA PRO A 119 -4.52 -6.64 11.85
C PRO A 119 -3.64 -7.15 10.69
N ILE A 120 -2.76 -6.32 10.10
CA ILE A 120 -1.81 -6.81 9.08
C ILE A 120 -0.90 -7.89 9.67
N ARG A 121 -0.42 -7.70 10.90
CA ARG A 121 0.40 -8.70 11.59
C ARG A 121 -0.35 -10.01 11.84
N GLU A 122 -1.62 -9.92 12.23
CA GLU A 122 -2.48 -11.09 12.41
C GLU A 122 -2.68 -11.86 11.09
N ILE A 123 -2.97 -11.13 9.99
CA ILE A 123 -3.10 -11.73 8.65
C ILE A 123 -1.80 -12.43 8.24
N LEU A 124 -0.65 -11.79 8.43
CA LEU A 124 0.66 -12.38 8.10
C LEU A 124 0.97 -13.65 8.90
N ASN A 125 0.51 -13.74 10.14
CA ASN A 125 0.74 -14.92 10.99
C ASN A 125 -0.20 -16.10 10.64
N ASN A 126 -1.31 -15.83 9.95
CA ASN A 126 -2.34 -16.81 9.60
C ASN A 126 -2.31 -17.22 8.11
N LYS A 127 -1.38 -16.65 7.35
CA LYS A 127 -1.11 -16.97 5.94
C LYS A 127 -0.17 -18.17 5.86
#